data_AF-A0A9D5CTM3-F1
#
_entry.id   AF-A0A9D5CTM3-F1
#
_cell.length_a   1.000
_cell.length_b   1.000
_cell.length_c   1.000
_cell.angle_alpha   90.00
_cell.angle_beta   90.00
_cell.angle_gamma   90.00
#
_symmetry.space_group_name_H-M   'P 1'
#
loop_
_entity.id
_entity.type
_entity.pdbx_description
1 polymer ?
#
loop_
_entity_poly.entity_id
_entity_poly.type
_entity_poly.pdbx_seq_one_letter_code
_entity_poly.pdbx_strand_id
1 'polypeptide(L)'
;MTARASLRDCSPLPITSSVRRKPSQALIFSISPWSARCAPRSSRCSVSLRRDVTTPLAERRSYAGEFVDMELSSVMALSPLDGRYVQKVKWLIKLSEIPEITEVPNFSENARTFLESIILDFNFNDALEPASPTTLGKEMANFAVRLSDQGKKFSQINILGKFAGAVGSYNAHKVAYPTVDWPSIAADFVRSLGVEFNPYVTQIEPHDYIAELFNRVVQVNNILLDFDRDIWSYLSLGYFKQITKAGEIGSSTMPHKVNPIDFENSEGNFCLANAVLSALSMKLPISRMQRDLTDSTVLRNLGVGLGYSLLAYKSTLQGIKKLQVNESRLSEDLENTWEVLAEPIQTVMRRYAVPEPYEKLKELTRGKAVTMDSIKQFIEGLDLPEKAK
;
A
#
# COMPACT_ATOMS: atom_id res chain seq x y z
N MET A 1 -58.00 17.58 -42.95
CA MET A 1 -59.34 17.64 -42.33
C MET A 1 -59.20 17.35 -40.84
N THR A 2 -59.51 18.38 -40.03
CA THR A 2 -60.09 18.37 -38.67
C THR A 2 -59.74 17.30 -37.62
N ALA A 3 -59.38 17.85 -36.46
CA ALA A 3 -58.98 17.24 -35.19
C ALA A 3 -60.14 16.86 -34.23
N ARG A 4 -59.79 16.05 -33.20
CA ARG A 4 -60.17 16.05 -31.75
C ARG A 4 -60.31 14.58 -31.26
N ALA A 5 -59.57 14.05 -30.28
CA ALA A 5 -59.21 14.41 -28.89
C ALA A 5 -60.03 13.59 -27.87
N SER A 6 -59.33 12.88 -26.96
CA SER A 6 -59.81 12.56 -25.60
C SER A 6 -58.68 11.90 -24.77
N LEU A 7 -58.01 12.70 -23.93
CA LEU A 7 -57.27 12.26 -22.75
C LEU A 7 -58.27 12.10 -21.59
N ARG A 8 -58.18 11.00 -20.83
CA ARG A 8 -58.65 10.91 -19.45
C ARG A 8 -57.65 10.12 -18.60
N ASP A 9 -56.99 10.87 -17.73
CA ASP A 9 -56.62 10.59 -16.34
C ASP A 9 -56.58 9.14 -15.84
N CYS A 10 -55.37 8.68 -15.50
CA CYS A 10 -55.15 7.67 -14.46
C CYS A 10 -54.17 8.24 -13.43
N SER A 11 -54.72 8.71 -12.30
CA SER A 11 -53.98 9.11 -11.11
C SER A 11 -53.48 7.89 -10.32
N PRO A 12 -52.34 7.97 -9.61
CA PRO A 12 -51.82 6.87 -8.80
C PRO A 12 -52.60 6.68 -7.48
N LEU A 13 -52.79 5.42 -7.09
CA LEU A 13 -53.48 4.97 -5.88
C LEU A 13 -52.72 5.36 -4.58
N PRO A 14 -53.44 5.71 -3.49
CA PRO A 14 -52.84 6.03 -2.19
C PRO A 14 -52.61 4.76 -1.36
N ILE A 15 -51.38 4.56 -0.85
CA ILE A 15 -51.10 3.58 0.20
C ILE A 15 -51.05 4.31 1.54
N THR A 16 -52.07 4.08 2.36
CA THR A 16 -52.09 4.40 3.78
C THR A 16 -51.51 3.23 4.56
N SER A 17 -50.46 3.43 5.36
CA SER A 17 -50.21 2.58 6.52
C SER A 17 -49.67 3.42 7.68
N SER A 18 -50.28 3.17 8.83
CA SER A 18 -50.17 3.95 10.05
C SER A 18 -48.92 3.59 10.85
N VAL A 19 -48.33 4.62 11.45
CA VAL A 19 -47.20 4.54 12.39
C VAL A 19 -47.70 4.05 13.75
N ARG A 20 -47.10 2.97 14.27
CA ARG A 20 -46.93 2.76 15.72
C ARG A 20 -45.44 2.57 16.02
N ARG A 21 -44.89 3.47 16.83
CA ARG A 21 -43.51 3.45 17.37
C ARG A 21 -43.43 2.61 18.65
N LYS A 22 -42.35 1.82 18.81
CA LYS A 22 -41.37 1.87 19.92
C LYS A 22 -40.24 0.82 19.71
N PRO A 23 -39.06 0.91 20.39
CA PRO A 23 -37.78 1.04 19.72
C PRO A 23 -36.84 -0.17 19.87
N SER A 24 -35.90 -0.35 18.94
CA SER A 24 -34.61 -0.98 19.21
C SER A 24 -33.53 -0.33 18.34
N GLN A 25 -32.42 0.01 18.98
CA GLN A 25 -31.27 0.69 18.42
C GLN A 25 -30.50 -0.22 17.46
N ALA A 26 -30.24 0.24 16.24
CA ALA A 26 -29.15 -0.24 15.40
C ALA A 26 -28.57 0.95 14.64
N LEU A 27 -27.35 1.36 15.03
CA LEU A 27 -26.54 2.36 14.35
C LEU A 27 -26.09 1.77 13.00
N ILE A 28 -26.75 2.18 11.92
CA ILE A 28 -26.29 1.97 10.55
C ILE A 28 -25.36 3.14 10.21
N PHE A 29 -24.08 2.87 9.99
CA PHE A 29 -23.16 3.84 9.41
C PHE A 29 -23.51 4.05 7.94
N SER A 30 -24.08 5.21 7.62
CA SER A 30 -24.29 5.65 6.23
C SER A 30 -22.98 6.17 5.65
N ILE A 31 -22.47 5.50 4.61
CA ILE A 31 -21.45 6.07 3.71
C ILE A 31 -22.17 7.11 2.86
N SER A 32 -21.79 8.38 3.01
CA SER A 32 -22.33 9.46 2.18
C SER A 32 -21.78 9.37 0.76
N PRO A 33 -22.62 9.42 -0.29
CA PRO A 33 -22.15 9.47 -1.67
C PRO A 33 -21.59 10.86 -1.97
N TRP A 34 -20.35 10.90 -2.45
CA TRP A 34 -19.75 12.10 -3.02
C TRP A 34 -20.58 12.56 -4.21
N SER A 35 -21.24 13.72 -4.09
CA SER A 35 -21.90 14.39 -5.21
C SER A 35 -21.05 15.58 -5.64
N ALA A 36 -20.24 15.40 -6.68
CA ALA A 36 -19.61 16.50 -7.39
C ALA A 36 -20.62 17.08 -8.39
N ARG A 37 -21.26 18.19 -8.04
CA ARG A 37 -21.91 19.07 -9.02
C ARG A 37 -20.91 20.10 -9.49
N CYS A 38 -20.40 19.94 -10.71
CA CYS A 38 -19.65 20.99 -11.40
C CYS A 38 -20.60 21.87 -12.21
N ALA A 39 -20.52 23.18 -12.01
CA ALA A 39 -20.94 24.20 -12.98
C ALA A 39 -19.72 25.09 -13.30
N PRO A 40 -19.57 25.61 -14.54
CA PRO A 40 -18.30 26.14 -15.02
C PRO A 40 -18.19 27.65 -14.80
N ARG A 41 -17.02 28.12 -14.32
CA ARG A 41 -16.21 29.23 -14.89
C ARG A 41 -15.27 29.84 -13.85
N SER A 42 -14.06 30.13 -14.34
CA SER A 42 -13.08 31.13 -13.90
C SER A 42 -12.20 30.87 -12.67
N SER A 43 -10.92 30.65 -13.02
CA SER A 43 -9.69 31.25 -12.47
C SER A 43 -9.11 30.87 -11.08
N ARG A 44 -7.89 30.32 -11.17
CA ARG A 44 -6.76 30.30 -10.21
C ARG A 44 -6.93 29.46 -8.93
N CYS A 45 -6.36 28.25 -8.94
CA CYS A 45 -5.99 27.55 -7.72
C CYS A 45 -4.66 28.11 -7.18
N SER A 46 -4.73 28.83 -6.07
CA SER A 46 -3.61 29.00 -5.14
C SER A 46 -3.93 28.22 -3.87
N VAL A 47 -3.06 27.29 -3.46
CA VAL A 47 -3.19 26.56 -2.20
C VAL A 47 -2.74 27.46 -1.06
N SER A 48 -3.67 27.86 -0.20
CA SER A 48 -3.35 28.44 1.12
C SER A 48 -4.14 27.69 2.19
N LEU A 49 -3.44 27.09 3.15
CA LEU A 49 -4.00 26.52 4.37
C LEU A 49 -4.67 27.64 5.19
N ARG A 50 -6.00 27.76 5.14
CA ARG A 50 -6.73 28.58 6.12
C ARG A 50 -7.05 27.74 7.34
N ARG A 51 -6.49 28.17 8.48
CA ARG A 51 -7.00 27.87 9.82
C ARG A 51 -8.29 28.69 10.02
N ASP A 52 -9.46 28.09 9.81
CA ASP A 52 -10.71 28.68 10.29
C ASP A 52 -11.09 28.05 11.64
N VAL A 53 -10.84 28.83 12.68
CA VAL A 53 -11.31 28.65 14.05
C VAL A 53 -12.69 29.28 14.14
N THR A 54 -13.76 28.49 14.13
CA THR A 54 -15.02 28.78 14.84
C THR A 54 -15.91 27.53 14.80
N THR A 55 -15.82 26.69 15.82
CA THR A 55 -16.86 25.70 16.17
C THR A 55 -16.89 25.60 17.70
N PRO A 56 -18.07 25.65 18.36
CA PRO A 56 -18.16 25.61 19.82
C PRO A 56 -17.55 24.33 20.41
N LEU A 57 -16.90 24.48 21.56
CA LEU A 57 -16.03 23.51 22.26
C LEU A 57 -16.73 22.27 22.88
N ALA A 58 -17.98 21.98 22.51
CA ALA A 58 -18.70 20.78 22.99
C ALA A 58 -19.00 19.87 21.80
N GLU A 59 -18.59 18.60 21.89
CA GLU A 59 -18.72 17.53 20.87
C GLU A 59 -17.57 17.38 19.84
N ARG A 60 -16.33 17.68 20.22
CA ARG A 60 -15.18 16.96 19.63
C ARG A 60 -14.90 15.70 20.46
N ARG A 61 -15.43 14.55 20.04
CA ARG A 61 -14.81 13.27 20.43
C ARG A 61 -13.46 13.17 19.73
N SER A 62 -12.41 13.40 20.50
CA SER A 62 -11.02 13.24 20.08
C SER A 62 -10.72 11.77 19.77
N TYR A 63 -10.60 11.45 18.48
CA TYR A 63 -9.84 10.27 18.03
C TYR A 63 -8.32 10.56 17.96
N ALA A 64 -7.86 11.63 18.62
CA ALA A 64 -6.47 12.05 18.68
C ALA A 64 -5.68 11.42 19.85
N GLY A 65 -6.31 10.55 20.67
CA GLY A 65 -5.68 9.98 21.86
C GLY A 65 -4.80 8.75 21.62
N GLU A 66 -4.98 8.01 20.52
CA GLU A 66 -4.27 6.73 20.29
C GLU A 66 -3.12 6.81 19.27
N PHE A 67 -3.03 7.88 18.46
CA PHE A 67 -1.98 8.02 17.44
C PHE A 67 -0.77 8.85 17.88
N VAL A 68 -0.85 9.57 19.02
CA VAL A 68 0.25 10.42 19.51
C VAL A 68 1.43 9.59 20.04
N ASP A 69 1.18 8.38 20.55
CA ASP A 69 2.23 7.48 21.08
C ASP A 69 3.19 6.98 20.00
N MET A 70 2.69 6.71 18.80
CA MET A 70 3.50 6.08 17.74
C MET A 70 4.54 7.04 17.17
N GLU A 71 4.26 8.34 17.06
CA GLU A 71 5.24 9.31 16.53
C GLU A 71 6.44 9.53 17.46
N LEU A 72 6.25 9.37 18.77
CA LEU A 72 7.30 9.54 19.78
C LEU A 72 8.12 8.27 20.03
N SER A 73 7.57 7.11 19.67
CA SER A 73 8.20 5.81 19.87
C SER A 73 9.33 5.58 18.85
N SER A 74 10.57 5.76 19.30
CA SER A 74 11.76 5.47 18.50
C SER A 74 11.97 3.96 18.40
N VAL A 75 12.44 3.47 17.25
CA VAL A 75 12.76 2.06 17.00
C VAL A 75 14.03 1.98 16.19
N MET A 76 14.79 0.90 16.36
CA MET A 76 15.93 0.63 15.50
C MET A 76 15.46 0.15 14.13
N ALA A 77 16.03 0.74 13.07
CA ALA A 77 15.87 0.16 11.75
C ALA A 77 16.69 -1.12 11.66
N LEU A 78 16.19 -2.11 10.92
CA LEU A 78 16.98 -3.28 10.55
C LEU A 78 17.72 -3.00 9.24
N SER A 79 18.96 -3.47 9.15
CA SER A 79 19.78 -3.32 7.96
C SER A 79 19.08 -3.90 6.72
N PRO A 80 19.03 -3.16 5.58
CA PRO A 80 18.36 -3.60 4.36
C PRO A 80 19.17 -4.64 3.57
N LEU A 81 20.04 -5.42 4.23
CA LEU A 81 20.70 -6.58 3.63
C LEU A 81 19.68 -7.72 3.45
N ASP A 82 18.63 -7.44 2.68
CA ASP A 82 17.79 -8.48 2.13
C ASP A 82 18.64 -9.35 1.19
N GLY A 83 18.35 -10.65 1.12
CA GLY A 83 19.09 -11.63 0.32
C GLY A 83 19.19 -11.33 -1.19
N ARG A 84 18.69 -10.18 -1.69
CA ARG A 84 18.88 -9.73 -3.07
C ARG A 84 20.30 -9.18 -3.31
N TYR A 85 21.08 -8.91 -2.27
CA TYR A 85 22.48 -8.46 -2.43
C TYR A 85 23.33 -9.53 -3.15
N VAL A 86 23.09 -10.84 -2.90
CA VAL A 86 23.76 -11.94 -3.62
C VAL A 86 23.61 -11.80 -5.12
N GLN A 87 22.38 -11.54 -5.58
CA GLN A 87 22.09 -11.41 -7.00
C GLN A 87 22.67 -10.13 -7.60
N LYS A 88 22.63 -9.01 -6.84
CA LYS A 88 23.22 -7.73 -7.24
C LYS A 88 24.75 -7.83 -7.37
N VAL A 89 25.42 -8.48 -6.42
CA VAL A 89 26.88 -8.68 -6.45
C VAL A 89 27.27 -9.61 -7.59
N LYS A 90 26.56 -10.75 -7.77
CA LYS A 90 26.78 -11.64 -8.93
C LYS A 90 26.57 -10.92 -10.26
N TRP A 91 25.53 -10.09 -10.38
CA TRP A 91 25.30 -9.28 -11.56
C TRP A 91 26.39 -8.25 -11.77
N LEU A 92 26.83 -7.55 -10.73
CA LEU A 92 27.88 -6.55 -10.83
C LEU A 92 29.20 -7.17 -11.31
N ILE A 93 29.61 -8.32 -10.74
CA ILE A 93 30.77 -9.08 -11.21
C ILE A 93 30.57 -9.48 -12.68
N LYS A 94 29.39 -10.01 -13.04
CA LYS A 94 29.12 -10.47 -14.41
C LYS A 94 29.08 -9.33 -15.43
N LEU A 95 28.54 -8.17 -15.06
CA LEU A 95 28.53 -6.97 -15.89
C LEU A 95 29.96 -6.45 -16.11
N SER A 96 30.84 -6.52 -15.11
CA SER A 96 32.25 -6.15 -15.24
C SER A 96 33.04 -7.05 -16.20
N GLU A 97 32.56 -8.27 -16.45
CA GLU A 97 33.18 -9.21 -17.39
C GLU A 97 32.77 -8.98 -18.86
N ILE A 98 31.80 -8.09 -19.12
CA ILE A 98 31.28 -7.80 -20.47
C ILE A 98 32.06 -6.60 -21.05
N PRO A 99 32.96 -6.80 -22.04
CA PRO A 99 33.81 -5.73 -22.56
C PRO A 99 33.04 -4.56 -23.20
N GLU A 100 31.80 -4.82 -23.66
CA GLU A 100 30.94 -3.83 -24.29
C GLU A 100 30.31 -2.83 -23.29
N ILE A 101 30.31 -3.13 -21.98
CA ILE A 101 29.77 -2.25 -20.93
C ILE A 101 30.90 -1.42 -20.32
N THR A 102 31.22 -0.31 -20.98
CA THR A 102 32.35 0.55 -20.60
C THR A 102 32.19 1.25 -19.24
N GLU A 103 30.96 1.38 -18.76
CA GLU A 103 30.60 2.00 -17.48
C GLU A 103 30.97 1.14 -16.27
N VAL A 104 31.18 -0.16 -16.47
CA VAL A 104 31.58 -1.12 -15.42
C VAL A 104 32.85 -1.85 -15.89
N PRO A 105 34.04 -1.28 -15.70
CA PRO A 105 35.28 -1.93 -16.10
C PRO A 105 35.52 -3.21 -15.30
N ASN A 106 36.27 -4.13 -15.89
CA ASN A 106 36.62 -5.40 -15.26
C ASN A 106 37.30 -5.18 -13.90
N PHE A 107 36.79 -5.85 -12.88
CA PHE A 107 37.31 -5.70 -11.53
C PHE A 107 38.69 -6.37 -11.39
N SER A 108 39.56 -5.73 -10.61
CA SER A 108 40.79 -6.38 -10.14
C SER A 108 40.47 -7.65 -9.35
N GLU A 109 41.42 -8.57 -9.30
CA GLU A 109 41.27 -9.83 -8.56
C GLU A 109 40.92 -9.58 -7.08
N ASN A 110 41.54 -8.59 -6.43
CA ASN A 110 41.21 -8.19 -5.06
C ASN A 110 39.77 -7.68 -4.91
N ALA A 111 39.30 -6.86 -5.85
CA ALA A 111 37.93 -6.34 -5.82
C ALA A 111 36.91 -7.46 -6.05
N ARG A 112 37.23 -8.42 -6.92
CA ARG A 112 36.43 -9.62 -7.13
C ARG A 112 36.35 -10.48 -5.87
N THR A 113 37.48 -10.77 -5.23
CA THR A 113 37.52 -11.56 -3.99
C THR A 113 36.74 -10.89 -2.87
N PHE A 114 36.80 -9.56 -2.74
CA PHE A 114 35.98 -8.82 -1.78
C PHE A 114 34.48 -8.91 -2.07
N LEU A 115 34.08 -8.78 -3.35
CA LEU A 115 32.68 -8.96 -3.75
C LEU A 115 32.19 -10.39 -3.50
N GLU A 116 33.02 -11.39 -3.80
CA GLU A 116 32.72 -12.80 -3.52
C GLU A 116 32.67 -13.09 -2.02
N SER A 117 33.50 -12.44 -1.20
CA SER A 117 33.46 -12.60 0.26
C SER A 117 32.19 -12.00 0.86
N ILE A 118 31.65 -10.90 0.32
CA ILE A 118 30.32 -10.40 0.70
C ILE A 118 29.22 -11.47 0.49
N ILE A 119 29.35 -12.33 -0.53
CA ILE A 119 28.41 -13.43 -0.77
C ILE A 119 28.66 -14.58 0.21
N LEU A 120 29.92 -14.96 0.41
CA LEU A 120 30.31 -16.15 1.17
C LEU A 120 30.23 -15.97 2.69
N ASP A 121 30.54 -14.78 3.17
CA ASP A 121 30.62 -14.45 4.60
C ASP A 121 29.29 -13.92 5.14
N PHE A 122 28.29 -13.73 4.28
CA PHE A 122 26.98 -13.26 4.72
C PHE A 122 26.31 -14.27 5.65
N ASN A 123 26.01 -13.78 6.83
CA ASN A 123 25.21 -14.46 7.81
C ASN A 123 23.82 -13.82 7.86
N PHE A 124 22.78 -14.60 8.18
CA PHE A 124 21.45 -14.08 8.46
C PHE A 124 21.47 -13.01 9.56
N ASN A 125 22.43 -13.10 10.48
CA ASN A 125 22.63 -12.08 11.51
C ASN A 125 23.04 -10.72 10.94
N ASP A 126 23.68 -10.67 9.76
CA ASP A 126 24.10 -9.40 9.13
C ASP A 126 22.88 -8.62 8.60
N ALA A 127 21.80 -9.33 8.23
CA ALA A 127 20.51 -8.73 7.89
C ALA A 127 19.70 -8.27 9.11
N LEU A 128 20.03 -8.79 10.29
CA LEU A 128 19.47 -8.36 11.57
C LEU A 128 20.31 -7.26 12.22
N GLU A 129 21.33 -6.73 11.53
CA GLU A 129 22.18 -5.70 12.10
C GLU A 129 21.38 -4.43 12.39
N PRO A 130 21.58 -3.85 13.58
CA PRO A 130 21.07 -2.53 13.91
C PRO A 130 21.50 -1.47 12.91
N ALA A 131 20.53 -0.66 12.48
CA ALA A 131 20.76 0.50 11.64
C ALA A 131 20.26 1.78 12.32
N SER A 132 20.49 2.91 11.66
CA SER A 132 20.15 4.24 12.15
C SER A 132 18.70 4.30 12.65
N PRO A 133 18.46 4.83 13.87
CA PRO A 133 17.13 4.84 14.46
C PRO A 133 16.09 5.57 13.59
N THR A 134 14.84 5.13 13.71
CA THR A 134 13.64 5.73 13.10
C THR A 134 12.54 5.83 14.17
N THR A 135 11.31 6.21 13.80
CA THR A 135 10.15 6.14 14.71
C THR A 135 9.09 5.21 14.15
N LEU A 136 8.37 4.51 15.03
CA LEU A 136 7.27 3.63 14.63
C LEU A 136 6.24 4.39 13.80
N GLY A 137 5.86 5.61 14.23
CA GLY A 137 4.93 6.46 13.50
C GLY A 137 5.38 6.78 12.09
N LYS A 138 6.69 7.06 11.88
CA LYS A 138 7.25 7.24 10.54
C LYS A 138 7.14 5.96 9.72
N GLU A 139 7.48 4.80 10.28
CA GLU A 139 7.36 3.53 9.54
C GLU A 139 5.91 3.23 9.14
N MET A 140 4.94 3.54 10.00
CA MET A 140 3.51 3.45 9.65
C MET A 140 3.12 4.46 8.56
N ALA A 141 3.67 5.68 8.61
CA ALA A 141 3.41 6.71 7.62
C ALA A 141 3.90 6.31 6.21
N ASN A 142 5.01 5.55 6.10
CA ASN A 142 5.49 5.02 4.82
C ASN A 142 4.41 4.17 4.13
N PHE A 143 3.73 3.28 4.87
CA PHE A 143 2.62 2.48 4.35
C PHE A 143 1.41 3.34 3.99
N ALA A 144 1.04 4.29 4.87
CA ALA A 144 -0.10 5.18 4.63
C ALA A 144 0.07 6.01 3.34
N VAL A 145 1.27 6.52 3.08
CA VAL A 145 1.57 7.27 1.85
C VAL A 145 1.51 6.36 0.61
N ARG A 146 2.08 5.16 0.68
CA ARG A 146 2.00 4.16 -0.41
C ARG A 146 0.54 3.81 -0.74
N LEU A 147 -0.29 3.57 0.27
CA LEU A 147 -1.71 3.28 0.10
C LEU A 147 -2.50 4.47 -0.44
N SER A 148 -2.21 5.70 0.04
CA SER A 148 -2.84 6.93 -0.44
C SER A 148 -2.57 7.15 -1.94
N ASP A 149 -1.34 6.90 -2.39
CA ASP A 149 -0.97 6.98 -3.81
C ASP A 149 -1.75 5.96 -4.65
N GLN A 150 -1.87 4.71 -4.19
CA GLN A 150 -2.70 3.72 -4.90
C GLN A 150 -4.18 4.12 -4.91
N GLY A 151 -4.71 4.70 -3.84
CA GLY A 151 -6.09 5.20 -3.80
C GLY A 151 -6.37 6.28 -4.84
N LYS A 152 -5.42 7.22 -5.04
CA LYS A 152 -5.52 8.25 -6.09
C LYS A 152 -5.49 7.65 -7.49
N LYS A 153 -4.63 6.66 -7.73
CA LYS A 153 -4.54 5.95 -9.02
C LYS A 153 -5.80 5.13 -9.28
N PHE A 154 -6.35 4.49 -8.25
CA PHE A 154 -7.59 3.73 -8.33
C PHE A 154 -8.77 4.62 -8.73
N SER A 155 -8.86 5.85 -8.21
CA SER A 155 -9.95 6.78 -8.58
C SER A 155 -9.81 7.37 -10.00
N GLN A 156 -8.71 7.11 -10.70
CA GLN A 156 -8.49 7.53 -12.08
C GLN A 156 -8.81 6.44 -13.10
N ILE A 157 -9.19 5.23 -12.66
CA ILE A 157 -9.51 4.13 -13.57
C ILE A 157 -10.88 4.37 -14.20
N ASN A 158 -10.89 4.41 -15.52
CA ASN A 158 -12.11 4.61 -16.28
C ASN A 158 -12.81 3.26 -16.48
N ILE A 159 -14.02 3.14 -15.94
CA ILE A 159 -14.88 1.98 -16.20
C ILE A 159 -15.50 2.15 -17.58
N LEU A 160 -15.13 1.26 -18.51
CA LEU A 160 -15.55 1.34 -19.90
C LEU A 160 -16.79 0.48 -20.18
N GLY A 161 -17.64 0.97 -21.06
CA GLY A 161 -18.79 0.28 -21.61
C GLY A 161 -18.85 0.41 -23.13
N LYS A 162 -19.56 -0.50 -23.79
CA LYS A 162 -19.73 -0.50 -25.24
C LYS A 162 -21.17 -0.76 -25.66
N PHE A 163 -21.53 -0.26 -26.83
CA PHE A 163 -22.79 -0.55 -27.50
C PHE A 163 -22.59 -0.48 -29.02
N ALA A 164 -22.17 -1.58 -29.66
CA ALA A 164 -21.70 -1.54 -31.05
C ALA A 164 -22.19 -2.71 -31.94
N GLY A 165 -23.19 -3.46 -31.47
CA GLY A 165 -23.76 -4.61 -32.18
C GLY A 165 -22.87 -5.86 -32.16
N ALA A 166 -23.06 -6.75 -33.14
CA ALA A 166 -22.50 -8.11 -33.14
C ALA A 166 -20.96 -8.14 -33.21
N VAL A 167 -20.33 -7.26 -33.98
CA VAL A 167 -18.86 -7.26 -34.20
C VAL A 167 -18.23 -5.87 -34.07
N GLY A 168 -18.94 -4.92 -33.46
CA GLY A 168 -18.40 -3.57 -33.25
C GLY A 168 -18.68 -2.54 -34.35
N SER A 169 -19.45 -2.90 -35.39
CA SER A 169 -19.62 -2.06 -36.60
C SER A 169 -21.05 -1.61 -36.88
N TYR A 170 -21.98 -1.80 -35.95
CA TYR A 170 -23.38 -1.37 -36.09
C TYR A 170 -24.16 -1.95 -37.30
N ASN A 171 -23.66 -3.02 -37.94
CA ASN A 171 -24.20 -3.56 -39.20
C ASN A 171 -25.74 -3.71 -39.21
N ALA A 172 -26.30 -4.43 -38.24
CA ALA A 172 -27.74 -4.64 -38.15
C ALA A 172 -28.54 -3.34 -37.95
N HIS A 173 -28.00 -2.43 -37.14
CA HIS A 173 -28.61 -1.13 -36.87
C HIS A 173 -28.64 -0.26 -38.13
N LYS A 174 -27.54 -0.25 -38.90
CA LYS A 174 -27.43 0.49 -40.15
C LYS A 174 -28.31 -0.07 -41.28
N VAL A 175 -28.56 -1.37 -41.30
CA VAL A 175 -29.53 -1.99 -42.23
C VAL A 175 -30.96 -1.57 -41.89
N ALA A 176 -31.34 -1.62 -40.60
CA ALA A 176 -32.69 -1.28 -40.18
C ALA A 176 -32.98 0.23 -40.24
N TYR A 177 -31.98 1.06 -39.91
CA TYR A 177 -32.09 2.51 -39.83
C TYR A 177 -30.82 3.17 -40.39
N PRO A 178 -30.72 3.34 -41.72
CA PRO A 178 -29.49 3.78 -42.39
C PRO A 178 -29.16 5.26 -42.19
N THR A 179 -30.15 6.08 -41.85
CA THR A 179 -30.00 7.54 -41.67
C THR A 179 -29.67 7.94 -40.23
N VAL A 180 -29.70 6.99 -39.30
CA VAL A 180 -29.46 7.22 -37.87
C VAL A 180 -27.96 7.20 -37.59
N ASP A 181 -27.47 8.21 -36.86
CA ASP A 181 -26.08 8.27 -36.39
C ASP A 181 -25.87 7.37 -35.16
N TRP A 182 -25.68 6.08 -35.43
CA TRP A 182 -25.51 5.04 -34.41
C TRP A 182 -24.30 5.26 -33.49
N PRO A 183 -23.11 5.68 -33.97
CA PRO A 183 -21.99 6.01 -33.09
C PRO A 183 -22.34 7.05 -32.01
N SER A 184 -23.03 8.14 -32.38
CA SER A 184 -23.43 9.19 -31.42
C SER A 184 -24.47 8.67 -30.42
N ILE A 185 -25.49 7.94 -30.89
CA ILE A 185 -26.50 7.32 -30.00
C ILE A 185 -25.85 6.32 -29.04
N ALA A 186 -24.90 5.51 -29.50
CA ALA A 186 -24.18 4.55 -28.66
C ALA A 186 -23.38 5.26 -27.57
N ALA A 187 -22.69 6.35 -27.91
CA ALA A 187 -21.93 7.14 -26.95
C ALA A 187 -22.84 7.76 -25.88
N ASP A 188 -23.95 8.37 -26.29
CA ASP A 188 -24.92 8.96 -25.38
C ASP A 188 -25.59 7.92 -24.49
N PHE A 189 -25.96 6.77 -25.06
CA PHE A 189 -26.55 5.66 -24.32
C PHE A 189 -25.59 5.15 -23.24
N VAL A 190 -24.33 4.84 -23.59
CA VAL A 190 -23.36 4.31 -22.64
C VAL A 190 -23.04 5.34 -21.55
N ARG A 191 -22.85 6.62 -21.91
CA ARG A 191 -22.62 7.68 -20.92
C ARG A 191 -23.82 7.92 -20.01
N SER A 192 -25.05 7.73 -20.50
CA SER A 192 -26.26 7.84 -19.67
C SER A 192 -26.34 6.80 -18.55
N LEU A 193 -25.59 5.69 -18.69
CA LEU A 193 -25.45 4.65 -17.65
C LEU A 193 -24.34 4.95 -16.64
N GLY A 194 -23.63 6.07 -16.78
CA GLY A 194 -22.58 6.49 -15.84
C GLY A 194 -21.22 5.81 -16.06
N VAL A 195 -20.98 5.24 -17.23
CA VAL A 195 -19.69 4.64 -17.62
C VAL A 195 -19.11 5.36 -18.83
N GLU A 196 -17.80 5.24 -19.02
CA GLU A 196 -17.12 5.82 -20.18
C GLU A 196 -17.37 4.98 -21.44
N PHE A 197 -17.51 5.65 -22.58
CA PHE A 197 -17.79 4.98 -23.85
C PHE A 197 -16.50 4.50 -24.51
N ASN A 198 -16.41 3.20 -24.80
CA ASN A 198 -15.38 2.62 -25.65
C ASN A 198 -15.89 2.50 -27.11
N PRO A 199 -15.43 3.37 -28.03
CA PRO A 199 -15.93 3.39 -29.40
C PRO A 199 -15.38 2.26 -30.29
N TYR A 200 -14.27 1.63 -29.91
CA TYR A 200 -13.58 0.63 -30.72
C TYR A 200 -13.51 -0.70 -30.00
N VAL A 201 -14.39 -1.60 -30.39
CA VAL A 201 -14.53 -2.92 -29.79
C VAL A 201 -14.80 -3.95 -30.86
N THR A 202 -14.56 -5.22 -30.54
CA THR A 202 -15.04 -6.34 -31.35
C THR A 202 -16.46 -6.70 -30.89
N GLN A 203 -16.77 -7.99 -30.74
CA GLN A 203 -18.04 -8.38 -30.14
C GLN A 203 -18.10 -8.10 -28.63
N ILE A 204 -16.95 -8.08 -27.96
CA ILE A 204 -16.81 -7.88 -26.51
C ILE A 204 -16.18 -6.52 -26.23
N GLU A 205 -16.38 -6.00 -25.02
CA GLU A 205 -15.46 -5.00 -24.48
C GLU A 205 -14.10 -5.70 -24.23
N PRO A 206 -12.95 -5.08 -24.57
CA PRO A 206 -11.65 -5.75 -24.54
C PRO A 206 -11.13 -6.09 -23.14
N HIS A 207 -11.80 -5.68 -22.07
CA HIS A 207 -11.46 -5.96 -20.68
C HIS A 207 -10.15 -5.32 -20.17
N ASP A 208 -9.55 -4.41 -20.93
CA ASP A 208 -8.30 -3.73 -20.55
C ASP A 208 -8.45 -2.95 -19.24
N TYR A 209 -9.58 -2.25 -19.06
CA TYR A 209 -9.83 -1.51 -17.82
C TYR A 209 -10.02 -2.45 -16.61
N ILE A 210 -10.52 -3.67 -16.82
CA ILE A 210 -10.65 -4.69 -15.76
C ILE A 210 -9.26 -5.17 -15.33
N ALA A 211 -8.37 -5.41 -16.30
CA ALA A 211 -6.99 -5.76 -16.01
C ALA A 211 -6.27 -4.64 -15.27
N GLU A 212 -6.45 -3.38 -15.67
CA GLU A 212 -5.92 -2.24 -14.93
C GLU A 212 -6.47 -2.18 -13.49
N LEU A 213 -7.79 -2.28 -13.32
CA LEU A 213 -8.46 -2.31 -12.02
C LEU A 213 -7.85 -3.35 -11.09
N PHE A 214 -7.76 -4.60 -11.55
CA PHE A 214 -7.24 -5.70 -10.76
C PHE A 214 -5.76 -5.57 -10.47
N ASN A 215 -4.96 -5.08 -11.42
CA ASN A 215 -3.55 -4.80 -11.18
C ASN A 215 -3.38 -3.72 -10.09
N ARG A 216 -4.25 -2.71 -10.01
CA ARG A 216 -4.21 -1.73 -8.90
C ARG A 216 -4.56 -2.37 -7.56
N VAL A 217 -5.57 -3.24 -7.51
CA VAL A 217 -5.92 -3.98 -6.29
C VAL A 217 -4.75 -4.87 -5.84
N VAL A 218 -4.08 -5.56 -6.77
CA VAL A 218 -2.88 -6.36 -6.47
C VAL A 218 -1.77 -5.49 -5.85
N GLN A 219 -1.56 -4.26 -6.34
CA GLN A 219 -0.58 -3.36 -5.74
C GLN A 219 -0.96 -2.92 -4.31
N VAL A 220 -2.24 -2.65 -4.04
CA VAL A 220 -2.72 -2.40 -2.68
C VAL A 220 -2.48 -3.60 -1.78
N ASN A 221 -2.82 -4.80 -2.25
CA ASN A 221 -2.60 -6.04 -1.51
C ASN A 221 -1.12 -6.29 -1.22
N ASN A 222 -0.21 -6.00 -2.15
CA ASN A 222 1.23 -6.14 -1.93
C ASN A 222 1.74 -5.18 -0.83
N ILE A 223 1.23 -3.95 -0.78
CA ILE A 223 1.58 -2.99 0.28
C ILE A 223 1.10 -3.48 1.64
N LEU A 224 -0.10 -4.07 1.71
CA LEU A 224 -0.66 -4.60 2.95
C LEU A 224 -0.04 -5.94 3.36
N LEU A 225 0.36 -6.77 2.42
CA LEU A 225 1.14 -7.99 2.68
C LEU A 225 2.49 -7.66 3.32
N ASP A 226 3.17 -6.64 2.79
CA ASP A 226 4.42 -6.10 3.33
C ASP A 226 4.20 -5.57 4.76
N PHE A 227 3.11 -4.82 4.97
CA PHE A 227 2.69 -4.35 6.30
C PHE A 227 2.42 -5.51 7.28
N ASP A 228 1.64 -6.52 6.88
CA ASP A 228 1.30 -7.66 7.73
C ASP A 228 2.58 -8.40 8.21
N ARG A 229 3.58 -8.53 7.33
CA ARG A 229 4.88 -9.15 7.64
C ARG A 229 5.75 -8.31 8.58
N ASP A 230 5.79 -7.00 8.37
CA ASP A 230 6.53 -6.09 9.26
C ASP A 230 5.89 -6.08 10.66
N ILE A 231 4.57 -6.00 10.75
CA ILE A 231 3.86 -6.06 12.04
C ILE A 231 4.06 -7.42 12.72
N TRP A 232 4.01 -8.53 11.98
CA TRP A 232 4.33 -9.85 12.52
C TRP A 232 5.73 -9.88 13.14
N SER A 233 6.70 -9.27 12.46
CA SER A 233 8.10 -9.20 12.92
C SER A 233 8.24 -8.31 14.16
N TYR A 234 7.59 -7.14 14.18
CA TYR A 234 7.56 -6.28 15.37
C TYR A 234 6.88 -6.94 16.58
N LEU A 235 5.85 -7.77 16.36
CA LEU A 235 5.24 -8.58 17.40
C LEU A 235 6.19 -9.67 17.91
N SER A 236 6.94 -10.31 17.01
CA SER A 236 7.96 -11.31 17.37
C SER A 236 9.11 -10.69 18.19
N LEU A 237 9.53 -9.47 17.87
CA LEU A 237 10.54 -8.70 18.61
C LEU A 237 10.02 -8.10 19.92
N GLY A 238 8.70 -8.16 20.15
CA GLY A 238 8.03 -7.61 21.33
C GLY A 238 7.87 -6.09 21.33
N TYR A 239 8.02 -5.43 20.17
CA TYR A 239 7.79 -3.99 19.99
C TYR A 239 6.30 -3.64 20.08
N PHE A 240 5.46 -4.60 19.72
CA PHE A 240 4.03 -4.57 20.04
C PHE A 240 3.68 -5.70 21.02
N LYS A 241 2.70 -5.41 21.87
CA LYS A 241 1.90 -6.39 22.60
C LYS A 241 0.53 -6.49 21.92
N GLN A 242 -0.16 -7.61 22.14
CA GLN A 242 -1.53 -7.78 21.68
C GLN A 242 -2.52 -7.72 22.85
N ILE A 243 -3.55 -6.89 22.69
CA ILE A 243 -4.69 -6.83 23.59
C ILE A 243 -5.53 -8.11 23.38
N THR A 244 -5.59 -8.96 24.39
CA THR A 244 -6.39 -10.19 24.39
C THR A 244 -7.75 -9.97 25.05
N LYS A 245 -8.78 -10.67 24.57
CA LYS A 245 -10.07 -10.72 25.26
C LYS A 245 -10.12 -11.91 26.21
N ALA A 246 -10.78 -11.74 27.35
CA ALA A 246 -11.02 -12.84 28.29
C ALA A 246 -11.74 -14.01 27.59
N GLY A 247 -11.16 -15.20 27.66
CA GLY A 247 -11.68 -16.42 27.05
C GLY A 247 -11.16 -16.73 25.63
N GLU A 248 -10.36 -15.86 25.02
CA GLU A 248 -9.67 -16.21 23.77
C GLU A 248 -8.55 -17.24 24.03
N ILE A 249 -8.57 -18.34 23.27
CA ILE A 249 -7.55 -19.39 23.34
C ILE A 249 -6.50 -19.10 22.26
N GLY A 250 -5.30 -18.70 22.68
CA GLY A 250 -4.20 -18.42 21.75
C GLY A 250 -3.47 -19.67 21.22
N SER A 251 -3.38 -20.73 22.03
CA SER A 251 -2.88 -22.06 21.65
C SER A 251 -3.57 -23.15 22.45
N SER A 252 -3.82 -24.29 21.82
CA SER A 252 -4.46 -25.46 22.45
C SER A 252 -3.61 -26.11 23.54
N THR A 253 -2.28 -25.93 23.50
CA THR A 253 -1.33 -26.59 24.41
C THR A 253 -0.41 -25.63 25.16
N MET A 254 -0.35 -24.36 24.77
CA MET A 254 0.52 -23.34 25.37
C MET A 254 -0.32 -22.16 25.88
N PRO A 255 -0.78 -22.18 27.15
CA PRO A 255 -1.70 -21.18 27.69
C PRO A 255 -1.18 -19.73 27.68
N HIS A 256 0.14 -19.54 27.60
CA HIS A 256 0.79 -18.23 27.58
C HIS A 256 0.94 -17.65 26.15
N LYS A 257 0.68 -18.44 25.10
CA LYS A 257 1.01 -18.06 23.72
C LYS A 257 -0.09 -17.19 23.11
N VAL A 258 0.28 -16.01 22.65
CA VAL A 258 -0.58 -15.08 21.90
C VAL A 258 0.01 -14.88 20.51
N ASN A 259 -0.68 -15.38 19.48
CA ASN A 259 -0.21 -15.36 18.09
C ASN A 259 -0.82 -14.19 17.31
N PRO A 260 -0.10 -13.60 16.34
CA PRO A 260 -0.61 -12.54 15.46
C PRO A 260 -1.55 -13.08 14.36
N ILE A 261 -2.55 -13.87 14.74
CA ILE A 261 -3.36 -14.67 13.79
C ILE A 261 -4.14 -13.83 12.78
N ASP A 262 -4.49 -12.60 13.13
CA ASP A 262 -5.23 -11.71 12.23
C ASP A 262 -4.34 -11.27 11.05
N PHE A 263 -3.07 -10.97 11.30
CA PHE A 263 -2.10 -10.61 10.27
C PHE A 263 -1.70 -11.83 9.42
N GLU A 264 -1.50 -13.00 10.04
CA GLU A 264 -1.22 -14.26 9.32
C GLU A 264 -2.39 -14.68 8.42
N ASN A 265 -3.64 -14.51 8.90
CA ASN A 265 -4.82 -14.75 8.10
C ASN A 265 -4.91 -13.79 6.92
N SER A 266 -4.60 -12.51 7.14
CA SER A 266 -4.58 -11.51 6.08
C SER A 266 -3.54 -11.83 5.01
N GLU A 267 -2.29 -12.09 5.40
CA GLU A 267 -1.19 -12.47 4.51
C GLU A 267 -1.57 -13.65 3.60
N GLY A 268 -2.12 -14.73 4.19
CA GLY A 268 -2.55 -15.89 3.42
C GLY A 268 -3.65 -15.57 2.39
N ASN A 269 -4.61 -14.73 2.77
CA ASN A 269 -5.67 -14.30 1.87
C ASN A 269 -5.17 -13.35 0.77
N PHE A 270 -4.19 -12.48 1.03
CA PHE A 270 -3.57 -11.66 -0.02
C PHE A 270 -2.87 -12.49 -1.09
N CYS A 271 -2.20 -13.58 -0.69
CA CYS A 271 -1.60 -14.53 -1.63
C CYS A 271 -2.66 -15.10 -2.61
N LEU A 272 -3.77 -15.62 -2.07
CA LEU A 272 -4.87 -16.16 -2.88
C LEU A 272 -5.54 -15.09 -3.74
N ALA A 273 -5.79 -13.90 -3.17
CA ALA A 273 -6.36 -12.77 -3.89
C ALA A 273 -5.52 -12.41 -5.11
N ASN A 274 -4.21 -12.22 -4.91
CA ASN A 274 -3.31 -11.76 -5.96
C ASN A 274 -3.12 -12.81 -7.06
N ALA A 275 -3.10 -14.10 -6.71
CA ALA A 275 -3.05 -15.18 -7.69
C ALA A 275 -4.27 -15.13 -8.63
N VAL A 276 -5.48 -15.00 -8.08
CA VAL A 276 -6.72 -14.93 -8.86
C VAL A 276 -6.79 -13.65 -9.68
N LEU A 277 -6.57 -12.48 -9.06
CA LEU A 277 -6.66 -11.18 -9.73
C LEU A 277 -5.65 -11.06 -10.88
N SER A 278 -4.41 -11.49 -10.68
CA SER A 278 -3.38 -11.46 -11.73
C SER A 278 -3.75 -12.39 -12.89
N ALA A 279 -4.26 -13.59 -12.61
CA ALA A 279 -4.70 -14.51 -13.65
C ALA A 279 -5.85 -13.94 -14.49
N LEU A 280 -6.81 -13.25 -13.85
CA LEU A 280 -7.90 -12.56 -14.55
C LEU A 280 -7.36 -11.42 -15.42
N SER A 281 -6.47 -10.57 -14.88
CA SER A 281 -5.83 -9.47 -15.62
C SER A 281 -5.07 -9.95 -16.86
N MET A 282 -4.36 -11.08 -16.75
CA MET A 282 -3.58 -11.62 -17.86
C MET A 282 -4.45 -12.27 -18.94
N LYS A 283 -5.55 -12.93 -18.54
CA LYS A 283 -6.36 -13.74 -19.46
C LYS A 283 -7.49 -12.98 -20.13
N LEU A 284 -8.15 -12.05 -19.43
CA LEU A 284 -9.37 -11.40 -19.93
C LEU A 284 -9.13 -10.61 -21.23
N PRO A 285 -8.04 -9.83 -21.38
CA PRO A 285 -7.81 -9.05 -22.61
C PRO A 285 -7.49 -9.87 -23.86
N ILE A 286 -7.25 -11.18 -23.71
CA ILE A 286 -6.85 -12.05 -24.81
C ILE A 286 -8.06 -12.88 -25.26
N SER A 287 -8.55 -12.58 -26.47
CA SER A 287 -9.67 -13.29 -27.11
C SER A 287 -9.38 -13.48 -28.60
N ARG A 288 -9.65 -14.69 -29.13
CA ARG A 288 -9.36 -15.01 -30.54
C ARG A 288 -10.27 -14.22 -31.49
N MET A 289 -9.67 -13.56 -32.49
CA MET A 289 -10.38 -12.83 -33.55
C MET A 289 -11.42 -11.83 -32.97
N GLN A 290 -12.67 -11.86 -33.44
CA GLN A 290 -13.73 -10.96 -32.95
C GLN A 290 -14.26 -11.35 -31.56
N ARG A 291 -14.04 -12.61 -31.13
CA ARG A 291 -14.08 -13.12 -29.75
C ARG A 291 -14.03 -14.65 -29.77
N ASP A 292 -13.51 -15.24 -28.71
CA ASP A 292 -13.94 -16.55 -28.22
C ASP A 292 -14.80 -16.39 -26.95
N LEU A 293 -15.35 -17.49 -26.42
CA LEU A 293 -16.29 -17.47 -25.30
C LEU A 293 -15.64 -17.86 -23.95
N THR A 294 -14.30 -17.92 -23.89
CA THR A 294 -13.60 -18.31 -22.66
C THR A 294 -13.72 -17.25 -21.57
N ASP A 295 -13.89 -15.98 -21.94
CA ASP A 295 -14.12 -14.87 -21.03
C ASP A 295 -15.43 -15.03 -20.23
N SER A 296 -16.48 -15.60 -20.83
CA SER A 296 -17.80 -15.77 -20.20
C SER A 296 -17.77 -16.53 -18.87
N THR A 297 -17.01 -17.64 -18.78
CA THR A 297 -16.86 -18.38 -17.51
C THR A 297 -15.90 -17.67 -16.55
N VAL A 298 -14.88 -17.02 -17.10
CA VAL A 298 -13.84 -16.32 -16.33
C VAL A 298 -14.41 -15.07 -15.64
N LEU A 299 -15.26 -14.29 -16.32
CA LEU A 299 -15.94 -13.11 -15.76
C LEU A 299 -16.91 -13.44 -14.60
N ARG A 300 -17.33 -14.70 -14.44
CA ARG A 300 -18.11 -15.12 -13.26
C ARG A 300 -17.27 -15.15 -11.98
N ASN A 301 -15.95 -15.02 -12.11
CA ASN A 301 -14.99 -15.06 -11.02
C ASN A 301 -14.43 -13.67 -10.65
N LEU A 302 -14.96 -12.58 -11.20
CA LEU A 302 -14.52 -11.21 -10.86
C LEU A 302 -14.52 -10.96 -9.34
N GLY A 303 -15.52 -11.50 -8.64
CA GLY A 303 -15.65 -11.35 -7.19
C GLY A 303 -14.74 -12.24 -6.34
N VAL A 304 -14.11 -13.27 -6.90
CA VAL A 304 -13.37 -14.27 -6.10
C VAL A 304 -12.10 -13.66 -5.50
N GLY A 305 -11.23 -13.08 -6.35
CA GLY A 305 -10.00 -12.42 -5.88
C GLY A 305 -10.28 -11.18 -5.02
N LEU A 306 -11.33 -10.43 -5.35
CA LEU A 306 -11.80 -9.31 -4.53
C LEU A 306 -12.35 -9.77 -3.17
N GLY A 307 -13.01 -10.92 -3.12
CA GLY A 307 -13.52 -11.52 -1.88
C GLY A 307 -12.40 -11.90 -0.91
N TYR A 308 -11.34 -12.54 -1.42
CA TYR A 308 -10.13 -12.81 -0.62
C TYR A 308 -9.48 -11.51 -0.15
N SER A 309 -9.38 -10.49 -1.01
CA SER A 309 -8.85 -9.17 -0.64
C SER A 309 -9.65 -8.54 0.50
N LEU A 310 -10.99 -8.58 0.41
CA LEU A 310 -11.88 -8.04 1.44
C LEU A 310 -11.73 -8.78 2.78
N LEU A 311 -11.57 -10.10 2.77
CA LEU A 311 -11.33 -10.88 3.98
C LEU A 311 -10.00 -10.47 4.62
N ALA A 312 -8.94 -10.36 3.82
CA ALA A 312 -7.64 -9.90 4.28
C ALA A 312 -7.71 -8.50 4.91
N TYR A 313 -8.34 -7.52 4.23
CA TYR A 313 -8.52 -6.17 4.77
C TYR A 313 -9.23 -6.15 6.13
N LYS A 314 -10.25 -7.00 6.31
CA LYS A 314 -10.95 -7.11 7.60
C LYS A 314 -10.05 -7.70 8.67
N SER A 315 -9.25 -8.70 8.34
CA SER A 315 -8.30 -9.32 9.26
C SER A 315 -7.18 -8.34 9.65
N THR A 316 -6.52 -7.65 8.71
CA THR A 316 -5.53 -6.59 9.02
C THR A 316 -6.14 -5.52 9.93
N LEU A 317 -7.32 -4.99 9.61
CA LEU A 317 -7.99 -3.98 10.45
C LEU A 317 -8.33 -4.49 11.85
N GLN A 318 -8.63 -5.78 11.98
CA GLN A 318 -8.89 -6.40 13.27
C GLN A 318 -7.60 -6.57 14.09
N GLY A 319 -6.50 -6.96 13.43
CA GLY A 319 -5.18 -7.03 14.04
C GLY A 319 -4.69 -5.67 14.52
N ILE A 320 -4.83 -4.61 13.71
CA ILE A 320 -4.43 -3.24 14.07
C ILE A 320 -5.09 -2.79 15.38
N LYS A 321 -6.39 -3.09 15.58
CA LYS A 321 -7.12 -2.72 16.81
C LYS A 321 -6.59 -3.41 18.07
N LYS A 322 -5.79 -4.47 17.93
CA LYS A 322 -5.23 -5.23 19.05
C LYS A 322 -3.79 -4.81 19.35
N LEU A 323 -3.14 -4.01 18.51
CA LEU A 323 -1.76 -3.58 18.73
C LEU A 323 -1.67 -2.59 19.88
N GLN A 324 -0.72 -2.83 20.78
CA GLN A 324 -0.31 -1.90 21.82
C GLN A 324 1.21 -1.74 21.77
N VAL A 325 1.70 -0.51 21.61
CA VAL A 325 3.15 -0.25 21.57
C VAL A 325 3.79 -0.62 22.92
N ASN A 326 4.98 -1.22 22.87
CA ASN A 326 5.77 -1.56 24.03
C ASN A 326 7.00 -0.65 24.13
N GLU A 327 6.78 0.60 24.55
CA GLU A 327 7.82 1.64 24.63
C GLU A 327 9.04 1.23 25.44
N SER A 328 8.84 0.49 26.53
CA SER A 328 9.94 0.00 27.37
C SER A 328 10.88 -0.93 26.60
N ARG A 329 10.36 -1.80 25.75
CA ARG A 329 11.17 -2.73 24.95
C ARG A 329 11.92 -2.00 23.84
N LEU A 330 11.27 -1.02 23.21
CA LEU A 330 11.88 -0.17 22.20
C LEU A 330 13.04 0.65 22.77
N SER A 331 12.83 1.23 23.96
CA SER A 331 13.85 2.02 24.66
C SER A 331 15.02 1.14 25.08
N GLU A 332 14.75 -0.06 25.61
CA GLU A 332 15.78 -1.04 25.97
C GLU A 332 16.63 -1.44 24.76
N ASP A 333 16.03 -1.69 23.59
CA ASP A 333 16.80 -2.02 22.38
C ASP A 333 17.68 -0.85 21.93
N LEU A 334 17.18 0.39 21.99
CA LEU A 334 17.98 1.57 21.68
C LEU A 334 19.13 1.79 22.67
N GLU A 335 18.89 1.58 23.96
CA GLU A 335 19.90 1.71 25.02
C GLU A 335 21.01 0.65 24.92
N ASN A 336 20.73 -0.48 24.28
CA ASN A 336 21.69 -1.56 24.08
C ASN A 336 22.46 -1.49 22.77
N THR A 337 22.23 -0.46 21.94
CA THR A 337 22.83 -0.36 20.61
C THR A 337 23.42 1.02 20.36
N TRP A 338 24.54 1.28 21.01
CA TRP A 338 25.26 2.54 20.89
C TRP A 338 26.03 2.66 19.58
N GLU A 339 26.36 1.54 18.92
CA GLU A 339 27.08 1.49 17.64
C GLU A 339 26.42 2.31 16.52
N VAL A 340 25.10 2.52 16.56
CA VAL A 340 24.38 3.34 15.56
C VAL A 340 24.80 4.81 15.60
N LEU A 341 25.39 5.29 16.70
CA LEU A 341 25.94 6.64 16.79
C LEU A 341 27.26 6.81 16.00
N ALA A 342 27.81 5.73 15.46
CA ALA A 342 28.97 5.81 14.56
C ALA A 342 28.71 6.74 13.36
N GLU A 343 27.51 6.67 12.76
CA GLU A 343 27.15 7.51 11.61
C GLU A 343 27.18 9.02 11.92
N PRO A 344 26.47 9.55 12.95
CA PRO A 344 26.53 10.97 13.28
C PRO A 344 27.93 11.42 13.71
N ILE A 345 28.66 10.60 14.48
CA ILE A 345 30.05 10.91 14.89
C ILE A 345 30.94 11.07 13.65
N GLN A 346 30.88 10.13 12.71
CA GLN A 346 31.63 10.19 11.46
C GLN A 346 31.30 11.46 10.68
N THR A 347 30.02 11.79 10.62
CA THR A 347 29.50 12.93 9.86
C THR A 347 30.02 14.24 10.45
N VAL A 348 30.06 14.37 11.77
CA VAL A 348 30.66 15.53 12.46
C VAL A 348 32.17 15.59 12.21
N MET A 349 32.88 14.47 12.33
CA MET A 349 34.32 14.41 12.03
C MET A 349 34.63 14.86 10.60
N ARG A 350 33.84 14.40 9.61
CA ARG A 350 33.96 14.84 8.21
C ARG A 350 33.72 16.34 8.05
N ARG A 351 32.71 16.90 8.74
CA ARG A 351 32.41 18.34 8.72
C ARG A 351 33.58 19.19 9.20
N TYR A 352 34.34 18.72 10.20
CA TYR A 352 35.51 19.42 10.75
C TYR A 352 36.84 18.97 10.13
N ALA A 353 36.80 18.23 9.02
CA ALA A 353 37.99 17.76 8.29
C ALA A 353 38.98 16.93 9.14
N VAL A 354 38.47 16.19 10.13
CA VAL A 354 39.28 15.22 10.87
C VAL A 354 39.75 14.14 9.88
N PRO A 355 41.06 13.82 9.83
CA PRO A 355 41.58 12.82 8.89
C PRO A 355 41.04 11.42 9.22
N GLU A 356 40.79 10.65 8.16
CA GLU A 356 40.42 9.22 8.19
C GLU A 356 39.28 8.87 9.17
N PRO A 357 38.13 9.55 9.12
CA PRO A 357 37.09 9.42 10.14
C PRO A 357 36.44 8.03 10.19
N TYR A 358 36.39 7.35 9.04
CA TYR A 358 35.88 5.98 8.97
C TYR A 358 36.81 4.98 9.68
N GLU A 359 38.13 5.06 9.46
CA GLU A 359 39.09 4.15 10.07
C GLU A 359 39.16 4.35 11.58
N LYS A 360 39.12 5.61 12.05
CA LYS A 360 39.04 5.93 13.49
C LYS A 360 37.80 5.35 14.16
N LEU A 361 36.65 5.35 13.47
CA LEU A 361 35.43 4.72 13.97
C LEU A 361 35.46 3.20 13.92
N LYS A 362 36.12 2.63 12.90
CA LYS A 362 36.33 1.19 12.80
C LYS A 362 37.17 0.66 13.97
N GLU A 363 38.13 1.44 14.47
CA GLU A 363 38.89 1.10 15.69
C GLU A 363 38.01 1.05 16.95
N LEU A 364 36.94 1.86 17.01
CA LEU A 364 35.97 1.86 18.12
C LEU A 364 35.07 0.62 18.10
N THR A 365 34.70 0.13 16.92
CA THR A 365 33.71 -0.95 16.74
C THR A 365 34.32 -2.34 16.56
N ARG A 366 35.62 -2.45 16.25
CA ARG A 366 36.26 -3.74 15.93
C ARG A 366 36.49 -4.61 17.16
N GLY A 367 35.66 -5.65 17.31
CA GLY A 367 35.84 -6.72 18.30
C GLY A 367 35.52 -6.33 19.75
N LYS A 368 34.85 -5.20 19.96
CA LYS A 368 34.41 -4.72 21.28
C LYS A 368 32.94 -4.32 21.23
N ALA A 369 32.21 -4.58 22.29
CA ALA A 369 30.87 -4.02 22.48
C ALA A 369 30.99 -2.49 22.59
N VAL A 370 30.20 -1.77 21.79
CA VAL A 370 30.13 -0.31 21.86
C VAL A 370 29.18 0.07 22.98
N THR A 371 29.66 0.88 23.93
CA THR A 371 28.87 1.33 25.09
C THR A 371 28.81 2.84 25.10
N MET A 372 27.89 3.39 25.88
CA MET A 372 27.83 4.84 26.13
C MET A 372 29.21 5.40 26.54
N ASP A 373 29.90 4.72 27.46
CA ASP A 373 31.17 5.20 28.00
C ASP A 373 32.29 5.13 26.96
N SER A 374 32.33 4.08 26.13
CA SER A 374 33.33 3.98 25.08
C SER A 374 33.13 5.05 24.00
N ILE A 375 31.88 5.38 23.66
CA ILE A 375 31.57 6.49 22.75
C ILE A 375 31.98 7.84 23.34
N LYS A 376 31.68 8.10 24.61
CA LYS A 376 32.08 9.35 25.27
C LYS A 376 33.59 9.53 25.28
N GLN A 377 34.33 8.50 25.71
CA GLN A 377 35.79 8.53 25.72
C GLN A 377 36.36 8.74 24.31
N PHE A 378 35.77 8.13 23.29
CA PHE A 378 36.17 8.34 21.90
C PHE A 378 35.97 9.80 21.48
N ILE A 379 34.79 10.38 21.72
CA ILE A 379 34.47 11.78 21.38
C ILE A 379 35.39 12.76 22.10
N GLU A 380 35.67 12.53 23.40
CA GLU A 380 36.58 13.36 24.19
C GLU A 380 38.01 13.39 23.61
N GLY A 381 38.46 12.27 23.04
CA GLY A 381 39.76 12.14 22.38
C GLY A 381 39.86 12.74 20.97
N LEU A 382 38.74 13.18 20.38
CA LEU A 382 38.76 13.82 19.07
C LEU A 382 39.29 15.26 19.15
N ASP A 383 40.07 15.67 18.15
CA ASP A 383 40.47 17.07 17.97
C ASP A 383 39.31 17.85 17.33
N LEU A 384 38.30 18.14 18.16
CA LEU A 384 37.09 18.86 17.80
C LEU A 384 36.83 19.99 18.81
N PRO A 385 36.22 21.11 18.41
CA PRO A 385 35.79 22.15 19.34
C PRO A 385 34.85 21.58 20.42
N GLU A 386 34.92 22.08 21.65
CA GLU A 386 34.09 21.62 22.78
C GLU A 386 32.58 21.70 22.53
N LYS A 387 32.12 22.59 21.64
CA LYS A 387 30.69 22.66 21.24
C LYS A 387 30.30 21.55 20.25
N ALA A 388 31.28 20.96 19.56
CA ALA A 388 31.10 19.91 18.56
C ALA A 388 31.26 18.49 19.15
N LYS A 389 32.00 18.37 20.25
CA LYS A 389 31.94 17.23 21.17
C LYS A 389 30.63 17.27 21.94
#